data_AF-A0A0Q4P353-F1
#
_entry.id   AF-A0A0Q4P353-F1
#
_cell.length_a   1.000
_cell.length_b   1.000
_cell.length_c   1.000
_cell.angle_alpha   90.00
_cell.angle_beta   90.00
_cell.angle_gamma   90.00
#
_symmetry.space_group_name_H-M   'P 1'
#
loop_
_entity.id
_entity.type
_entity.pdbx_description
1 polymer ?
#
loop_
_entity_poly.entity_id
_entity_poly.type
_entity_poly.pdbx_seq_one_letter_code
_entity_poly.pdbx_strand_id
1 'polypeptide(L)'
;MNTQILNMPGQLFLGTNVENAFAQGGRRFSSAAKAVRFAMEQAAPVSLRGAMLKVEGETLGPDQIRTLHSQMETIGQARRAR
;
A
#
# COMPACT_ATOMS: atom_id res chain seq x y z
N MET A 1 -8.06 -8.79 10.68
CA MET A 1 -6.96 -7.95 10.13
C MET A 1 -7.10 -6.57 10.73
N ASN A 2 -6.03 -6.01 11.31
CA ASN A 2 -6.09 -4.74 12.04
C ASN A 2 -6.12 -3.55 11.08
N THR A 3 -7.29 -2.93 10.90
CA THR A 3 -7.42 -1.70 10.12
C THR A 3 -6.69 -0.50 10.72
N GLN A 4 -6.20 -0.60 11.97
CA GLN A 4 -5.33 0.40 12.59
C GLN A 4 -4.03 0.64 11.81
N ILE A 5 -3.51 -0.39 11.12
CA ILE A 5 -2.30 -0.27 10.29
C ILE A 5 -2.47 0.77 9.19
N LEU A 6 -3.70 0.98 8.70
CA LEU A 6 -4.02 1.95 7.65
C LEU A 6 -3.74 3.40 8.06
N ASN A 7 -3.83 3.71 9.35
CA ASN A 7 -3.57 5.04 9.89
C ASN A 7 -2.11 5.25 10.30
N MET A 8 -1.32 4.18 10.39
CA MET A 8 0.07 4.24 10.79
C MET A 8 0.97 4.66 9.62
N PRO A 9 2.04 5.42 9.87
CA PRO A 9 2.98 5.83 8.84
C PRO A 9 3.71 4.62 8.25
N GLY A 10 3.94 4.64 6.95
CA GLY A 10 4.54 3.51 6.23
C GLY A 10 5.50 3.96 5.13
N GLN A 11 6.36 3.04 4.69
CA GLN A 11 7.22 3.19 3.52
C GLN A 11 6.82 2.21 2.44
N LEU A 12 6.50 2.74 1.27
CA LEU A 12 6.14 1.97 0.09
C LEU A 12 7.34 1.88 -0.85
N PHE A 13 7.72 0.67 -1.18
CA PHE A 13 8.73 0.35 -2.18
C PHE A 13 7.99 -0.13 -3.43
N LEU A 14 8.18 0.55 -4.55
CA LEU A 14 7.56 0.21 -5.83
C LEU A 14 8.63 -0.27 -6.79
N GLY A 15 8.36 -1.36 -7.50
CA GLY A 15 9.30 -1.91 -8.46
C GLY A 15 8.77 -3.16 -9.10
N THR A 16 9.29 -3.48 -10.28
CA THR A 16 8.89 -4.68 -11.01
C THR A 16 9.24 -5.96 -10.24
N ASN A 17 10.37 -5.91 -9.52
CA ASN A 17 10.89 -6.94 -8.63
C ASN A 17 11.38 -6.30 -7.32
N VAL A 18 11.57 -7.10 -6.28
CA VAL A 18 12.04 -6.66 -4.96
C VAL A 18 13.35 -5.88 -5.06
N GLU A 19 14.31 -6.35 -5.87
CA GLU A 19 15.59 -5.66 -6.07
C GLU A 19 15.43 -4.26 -6.69
N ASN A 20 14.54 -4.13 -7.69
CA ASN A 20 14.23 -2.85 -8.32
C ASN A 20 13.48 -1.94 -7.34
N ALA A 21 12.60 -2.51 -6.50
CA ALA A 21 11.89 -1.76 -5.47
C ALA A 21 12.82 -1.19 -4.40
N PHE A 22 13.88 -1.93 -4.04
CA PHE A 22 14.94 -1.41 -3.17
C PHE A 22 15.81 -0.37 -3.88
N ALA A 23 16.14 -0.58 -5.16
CA ALA A 23 16.95 0.35 -5.95
C ALA A 23 16.26 1.69 -6.21
N GLN A 24 14.94 1.70 -6.43
CA GLN A 24 14.14 2.92 -6.58
C GLN A 24 13.96 3.67 -5.25
N GLY A 25 14.19 2.99 -4.13
CA GLY A 25 14.04 3.56 -2.80
C GLY A 25 12.58 3.61 -2.32
N GLY A 26 12.40 3.48 -1.01
CA GLY A 26 11.10 3.51 -0.37
C GLY A 26 10.56 4.92 -0.26
N ARG A 27 9.34 5.15 -0.76
CA ARG A 27 8.62 6.40 -0.57
C ARG A 27 7.87 6.38 0.76
N ARG A 28 8.19 7.32 1.65
CA ARG A 28 7.54 7.45 2.96
C ARG A 28 6.18 8.15 2.81
N PHE A 29 5.17 7.58 3.46
CA PHE A 29 3.82 8.11 3.53
C PHE A 29 3.43 8.34 4.98
N SER A 30 2.61 9.38 5.21
CA SER A 30 2.06 9.68 6.52
C SER A 30 1.12 8.59 7.04
N SER A 31 0.56 7.76 6.15
CA SER A 31 -0.30 6.64 6.52
C SER A 31 -0.23 5.51 5.48
N ALA A 32 -0.40 4.26 5.91
CA ALA A 32 -0.41 3.10 5.03
C ALA A 32 -1.58 3.14 4.05
N ALA A 33 -2.73 3.72 4.43
CA ALA A 33 -3.84 3.96 3.50
C ALA A 33 -3.42 4.82 2.29
N LYS A 34 -2.66 5.90 2.52
CA LYS A 34 -2.15 6.74 1.43
C LYS A 34 -1.15 5.98 0.56
N ALA A 35 -0.29 5.17 1.18
CA ALA A 35 0.65 4.32 0.46
C ALA A 35 -0.07 3.31 -0.44
N VAL A 36 -1.09 2.63 0.07
CA VAL A 36 -1.89 1.64 -0.68
C VAL A 36 -2.63 2.31 -1.85
N ARG A 37 -3.29 3.45 -1.63
CA ARG A 37 -3.92 4.23 -2.72
C ARG A 37 -2.89 4.63 -3.77
N PHE A 38 -1.74 5.17 -3.34
CA PHE A 38 -0.70 5.58 -4.27
C PHE A 38 -0.18 4.39 -5.10
N ALA A 39 0.03 3.23 -4.47
CA ALA A 39 0.43 2.01 -5.16
C ALA A 39 -0.61 1.61 -6.22
N MET A 40 -1.90 1.63 -5.90
CA MET A 40 -2.94 1.11 -6.78
C MET A 40 -3.39 2.11 -7.86
N GLU A 41 -3.45 3.41 -7.53
CA GLU A 41 -3.96 4.45 -8.45
C GLU A 41 -2.84 5.14 -9.23
N GLN A 42 -1.63 5.26 -8.68
CA GLN A 42 -0.54 6.04 -9.29
C GLN A 42 0.65 5.20 -9.76
N ALA A 43 0.84 3.98 -9.23
CA ALA A 43 1.92 3.14 -9.73
C ALA A 43 1.51 2.44 -11.02
N ALA A 44 2.47 2.30 -11.95
CA ALA A 44 2.26 1.48 -13.13
C ALA A 44 1.98 0.01 -12.72
N PRO A 45 1.08 -0.71 -13.40
CA PRO A 45 0.69 -2.09 -13.02
C PRO A 45 1.86 -3.07 -12.92
N VAL A 46 2.96 -2.81 -13.66
CA VAL A 46 4.19 -3.59 -13.60
C VAL A 46 4.97 -3.38 -12.29
N SER A 47 4.93 -2.18 -11.72
CA SER A 47 5.63 -1.81 -10.48
C SER A 47 4.95 -2.35 -9.21
N LEU A 48 3.76 -2.93 -9.37
CA LEU A 48 3.02 -3.54 -8.27
C LEU A 48 3.45 -4.98 -8.01
N ARG A 49 4.09 -5.66 -8.97
CA ARG A 49 4.50 -7.07 -8.82
C ARG A 49 5.56 -7.28 -7.75
N GLY A 50 6.51 -6.35 -7.63
CA GLY A 50 7.53 -6.33 -6.59
C GLY A 50 7.24 -5.32 -5.47
N ALA A 51 6.02 -4.80 -5.39
CA ALA A 51 5.69 -3.76 -4.40
C ALA A 51 5.67 -4.32 -2.98
N MET A 52 6.20 -3.51 -2.06
CA MET A 52 6.26 -3.84 -0.64
C MET A 52 5.92 -2.61 0.18
N LEU A 53 5.08 -2.78 1.19
CA LEU A 53 4.70 -1.71 2.12
C LEU A 53 5.14 -2.09 3.53
N LYS A 54 6.07 -1.31 4.09
CA LYS A 54 6.53 -1.44 5.48
C LYS A 54 5.79 -0.49 6.39
N VAL A 55 5.17 -0.98 7.47
CA VAL A 55 4.42 -0.18 8.44
C VAL A 55 4.77 -0.69 9.84
N GLU A 56 5.33 0.15 10.72
CA GLU A 56 5.60 -0.21 12.14
C GLU A 56 6.29 -1.58 12.34
N GLY A 57 7.18 -1.98 11.42
CA GLY A 57 7.89 -3.27 11.47
C GLY A 57 7.19 -4.43 10.75
N GLU A 58 5.92 -4.28 10.38
CA GLU A 58 5.22 -5.21 9.50
C GLU A 58 5.55 -4.93 8.03
N THR A 59 5.72 -6.01 7.26
CA THR A 59 5.99 -5.93 5.82
C THR A 59 4.84 -6.57 5.05
N LEU A 60 4.11 -5.75 4.32
CA LEU A 60 2.97 -6.15 3.51
C LEU A 60 3.42 -6.35 2.06
N GLY A 61 3.12 -7.53 1.53
CA GLY A 61 3.37 -7.87 0.13
C GLY A 61 2.30 -7.31 -0.82
N PRO A 62 2.48 -7.52 -2.14
CA PRO A 62 1.60 -6.94 -3.16
C PRO A 62 0.17 -7.47 -3.08
N ASP A 63 -0.02 -8.73 -2.69
CA ASP A 63 -1.35 -9.33 -2.49
C ASP A 63 -2.09 -8.67 -1.31
N GLN A 64 -1.41 -8.47 -0.19
CA GLN A 64 -1.95 -7.79 0.98
C GLN A 64 -2.29 -6.32 0.68
N ILE A 65 -1.46 -5.62 -0.11
CA ILE A 65 -1.75 -4.25 -0.57
C ILE A 65 -3.05 -4.22 -1.38
N ARG A 66 -3.27 -5.18 -2.29
CA ARG A 66 -4.53 -5.29 -3.06
C ARG A 66 -5.72 -5.55 -2.14
N THR A 67 -5.59 -6.49 -1.20
CA THR A 67 -6.66 -6.77 -0.23
C THR A 67 -7.02 -5.54 0.60
N LEU A 68 -6.02 -4.81 1.10
CA LEU A 68 -6.22 -3.57 1.86
C LEU A 68 -6.90 -2.49 1.01
N HIS A 69 -6.53 -2.36 -0.27
CA HIS A 69 -7.19 -1.42 -1.18
C HIS A 69 -8.67 -1.74 -1.32
N SER A 70 -9.03 -2.99 -1.63
CA SER A 70 -10.44 -3.40 -1.75
C SER A 70 -11.21 -3.17 -0.45
N GLN A 71 -10.61 -3.46 0.70
CA GLN A 71 -11.24 -3.18 2.01
C GLN A 71 -11.44 -1.68 2.24
N MET A 72 -10.46 -0.84 1.87
CA MET A 72 -10.60 0.60 1.95
C MET A 72 -11.72 1.12 1.06
N GLU A 73 -11.89 0.57 -0.13
CA GLU A 73 -13.00 0.90 -1.02
C GLU A 73 -14.35 0.51 -0.40
N THR A 74 -14.46 -0.68 0.18
CA THR A 74 -15.66 -1.11 0.91
C THR A 74 -15.98 -0.17 2.09
N ILE A 75 -14.98 0.19 2.90
CA ILE A 75 -15.15 1.10 4.05
C ILE A 75 -15.49 2.53 3.59
N GLY A 76 -14.86 2.99 2.51
CA GLY A 76 -15.11 4.31 1.92
C GLY A 76 -16.50 4.43 1.30
N GLN A 77 -16.97 3.37 0.62
CA GLN A 77 -18.33 3.29 0.10
C GLN A 77 -19.37 3.26 1.24
N ALA A 78 -19.11 2.52 2.31
CA ALA A 78 -19.99 2.49 3.49
C ALA A 78 -20.13 3.88 4.16
N ARG A 79 -19.11 4.75 4.06
CA ARG A 79 -19.18 6.14 4.54
C ARG A 79 -19.91 7.11 3.61
N ARG A 80 -19.93 6.83 2.30
CA ARG A 80 -20.59 7.67 1.29
C ARG A 80 -22.09 7.40 1.15
N ALA A 81 -22.57 6.25 1.60
CA ALA A 81 -23.98 5.85 1.55
C ALA A 81 -24.84 6.44 2.69
N ARG A 82 -24.42 7.53 3.33
CA ARG A 82 -25.10 8.14 4.48
C ARG A 82 -25.49 9.59 4.22
#